data_AF-A0A0B0EKY6-F1
#
_entry.id   AF-A0A0B0EKY6-F1
#
_cell.length_a   1.000
_cell.length_b   1.000
_cell.length_c   1.000
_cell.angle_alpha   90.00
_cell.angle_beta   90.00
_cell.angle_gamma   90.00
#
_symmetry.space_group_name_H-M   'P 1'
#
loop_
_entity.id
_entity.type
_entity.pdbx_description
1 polymer ?
#
loop_
_entity_poly.entity_id
_entity_poly.type
_entity_poly.pdbx_seq_one_letter_code
_entity_poly.pdbx_strand_id
1 'polypeptide(L)' 'MRVYTYSQARQNLSELLKIAKKEEVLIRQRDGAVFSVVSKRLSKSPFDVPGIKTKATTRNIIDAIRESRKS' A
#
# COMPACT_ATOMS: atom_id res chain seq x y z
N MET A 1 18.98 -12.61 0.01
CA MET A 1 18.12 -13.19 1.05
C MET A 1 18.90 -13.29 2.34
N ARG A 2 18.41 -12.68 3.43
CA ARG A 2 19.03 -12.77 4.77
C ARG A 2 18.11 -13.47 5.76
N VAL A 3 18.68 -14.21 6.70
CA VAL A 3 17.94 -14.93 7.74
C VAL A 3 18.29 -14.36 9.10
N TYR A 4 17.28 -13.98 9.88
CA TYR A 4 17.41 -13.51 11.25
C TYR A 4 16.68 -14.46 12.19
N THR A 5 17.19 -14.61 13.41
CA THR A 5 16.41 -15.20 14.51
C THR A 5 15.37 -14.19 14.99
N TYR A 6 14.29 -14.68 15.61
CA TYR A 6 13.28 -13.82 16.24
C TYR A 6 13.88 -12.76 17.18
N SER A 7 14.85 -13.14 18.03
CA SER A 7 15.50 -12.22 18.96
C SER A 7 16.27 -11.11 18.25
N GLN A 8 17.01 -11.44 17.19
CA GLN A 8 17.75 -10.46 16.39
C GLN A 8 16.80 -9.52 15.63
N ALA A 9 15.74 -10.07 15.03
CA ALA A 9 14.73 -9.28 14.34
C ALA A 9 14.04 -8.27 15.29
N ARG A 10 13.79 -8.68 16.54
CA ARG A 10 13.19 -7.81 17.56
C ARG A 10 14.13 -6.68 17.99
N GLN A 11 15.42 -6.97 18.16
CA GLN A 11 16.41 -5.96 18.58
C GLN A 11 16.75 -4.98 17.44
N ASN A 12 16.79 -5.45 16.20
CA ASN A 12 17.30 -4.69 15.05
C ASN A 12 16.23 -4.43 13.98
N LEU A 13 14.96 -4.26 14.39
CA LEU A 13 13.83 -4.15 13.46
C LEU A 13 14.02 -3.03 12.41
N SER A 14 14.54 -1.88 12.83
CA SER A 14 14.77 -0.73 11.94
C SER A 14 15.77 -1.03 10.82
N GLU A 15 16.85 -1.75 11.12
CA GLU A 15 17.84 -2.17 10.12
C GLU A 15 17.26 -3.25 9.21
N LEU A 16 16.56 -4.23 9.80
CA LEU A 16 15.87 -5.28 9.07
C LEU A 16 14.92 -4.70 8.03
N LEU A 17 14.10 -3.70 8.38
CA LEU A 17 13.17 -3.06 7.45
C LEU A 17 13.88 -2.29 6.33
N LYS A 18 15.08 -1.71 6.58
CA LYS A 18 15.89 -1.08 5.52
C LYS A 18 16.38 -2.12 4.51
N ILE A 19 16.78 -3.29 4.98
CA ILE A 19 17.20 -4.41 4.14
C ILE A 19 15.99 -4.99 3.38
N ALA A 20 14.85 -5.16 4.05
CA ALA A 20 13.61 -5.68 3.48
C ALA A 20 13.03 -4.82 2.34
N LYS A 21 13.48 -3.57 2.19
CA LYS A 21 13.18 -2.71 1.03
C LYS A 21 13.95 -3.09 -0.23
N LYS A 22 15.10 -3.74 -0.08
CA LYS A 22 16.02 -4.09 -1.18
C LYS A 22 15.98 -5.59 -1.51
N GLU A 23 15.86 -6.43 -0.50
CA GLU A 23 15.86 -7.89 -0.65
C GLU A 23 14.93 -8.56 0.37
N GLU A 24 14.53 -9.80 0.12
CA GLU A 24 13.71 -10.58 1.05
C GLU A 24 14.50 -10.95 2.32
N VAL A 25 13.84 -10.77 3.47
CA VAL A 25 14.37 -11.15 4.78
C VAL A 25 13.50 -12.23 5.40
N LEU A 26 14.11 -13.30 5.91
CA LEU A 26 13.44 -14.37 6.64
C LEU A 26 13.67 -14.21 8.15
N ILE A 27 12.63 -14.45 8.95
CA ILE A 27 12.69 -14.48 10.40
C ILE A 27 12.33 -15.89 10.87
N ARG A 28 13.27 -16.55 11.54
CA ARG A 28 13.09 -17.90 12.09
C ARG A 28 12.76 -17.85 13.59
N GLN A 29 11.69 -18.52 13.97
CA GLN A 29 11.29 -18.73 15.37
C GLN A 29 11.81 -20.07 15.91
N ARG A 30 11.79 -20.22 17.24
CA ARG A 30 12.31 -21.41 17.93
C ARG A 30 11.47 -22.66 17.68
N ASP A 31 10.19 -22.48 17.42
CA ASP A 31 9.23 -23.53 17.03
C ASP A 31 9.43 -24.03 15.58
N GLY A 32 10.38 -23.43 14.85
CA GLY A 32 10.67 -23.78 13.46
C GLY A 32 9.88 -22.96 12.44
N ALA A 33 8.94 -22.10 12.87
CA ALA A 33 8.23 -21.23 11.95
C ALA A 33 9.18 -20.22 11.28
N VAL A 34 8.96 -19.98 9.98
CA VAL A 34 9.73 -19.03 9.19
C VAL A 34 8.77 -18.02 8.56
N PHE A 35 9.03 -16.74 8.81
CA PHE A 35 8.27 -15.63 8.25
C PHE A 35 9.11 -14.88 7.23
N SER A 36 8.54 -14.47 6.10
CA SER A 36 9.20 -13.55 5.17
C SER A 36 8.72 -12.12 5.36
N VAL A 37 9.68 -11.18 5.33
CA VAL A 37 9.44 -9.75 5.37
C VAL A 37 9.80 -9.19 4.01
N VAL A 38 8.77 -8.71 3.30
CA VAL A 38 8.90 -8.14 1.96
C VAL A 38 8.27 -6.75 1.97
N SER A 39 8.99 -5.77 1.45
CA SER A 39 8.47 -4.41 1.31
C SER A 39 7.28 -4.39 0.34
N LYS A 40 6.08 -4.11 0.86
CA LYS A 40 4.92 -3.81 0.02
C LYS A 40 4.91 -2.33 -0.32
N ARG A 41 4.91 -2.00 -1.61
CA ARG A 41 4.52 -0.67 -2.06
C ARG A 41 3.00 -0.59 -1.95
N LEU A 42 2.50 0.40 -1.22
CA LEU A 42 1.09 0.75 -1.30
C LEU A 42 0.84 1.19 -2.75
N SER A 43 0.16 0.35 -3.53
CA SER A 43 -0.42 0.82 -4.78
C SER A 43 -1.45 1.87 -4.39
N LYS A 44 -1.21 3.13 -4.76
CA LYS A 44 -2.25 4.15 -4.70
C LYS A 44 -3.47 3.62 -5.43
N SER A 45 -4.67 3.93 -4.93
CA SER A 45 -5.89 3.61 -5.65
C SER A 45 -5.74 4.10 -7.09
N PRO A 46 -6.17 3.32 -8.11
CA PRO A 46 -6.18 3.83 -9.48
C PRO A 46 -7.07 5.08 -9.63
N PHE A 47 -7.94 5.35 -8.65
CA PHE A 47 -8.75 6.56 -8.55
C PHE A 47 -8.14 7.67 -7.66
N ASP A 48 -6.97 7.46 -7.06
CA ASP A 48 -6.20 8.47 -6.32
C ASP A 48 -5.46 9.40 -7.31
N VAL A 49 -6.23 10.06 -8.16
CA VAL A 49 -5.76 11.01 -9.17
C VAL A 49 -6.11 12.44 -8.74
N PRO A 50 -5.24 13.44 -9.00
CA PRO A 50 -5.56 14.83 -8.72
C PRO A 50 -6.82 15.26 -9.47
N GLY A 51 -7.73 15.95 -8.78
CA GLY A 51 -8.89 16.57 -9.41
C GLY A 51 -8.48 17.69 -10.37
N ILE A 52 -9.24 17.87 -11.44
CA ILE A 52 -9.07 18.99 -12.38
C ILE A 52 -10.09 20.09 -12.10
N LYS A 53 -9.67 21.35 -12.22
CA LYS A 53 -10.62 22.48 -12.21
C LYS A 53 -11.30 22.58 -13.57
N THR A 54 -12.61 22.43 -13.59
CA THR A 54 -13.41 22.54 -14.82
C THR A 54 -14.27 23.81 -14.79
N LYS A 55 -14.81 24.18 -15.94
CA LYS A 55 -15.81 25.25 -16.06
C LYS A 55 -17.24 24.77 -15.72
N ALA A 56 -17.40 23.51 -15.34
CA ALA A 56 -18.71 22.94 -15.06
C ALA A 56 -19.30 23.60 -13.82
N THR A 57 -20.55 24.04 -13.94
CA THR A 57 -21.30 24.65 -12.84
C THR A 57 -22.18 23.59 -12.15
N THR A 58 -22.62 23.89 -10.93
CA THR A 58 -23.59 23.05 -10.19
C THR A 58 -24.85 22.77 -11.02
N ARG A 59 -25.28 23.75 -11.83
CA ARG A 59 -26.44 23.59 -12.72
C ARG A 59 -26.19 22.51 -13.78
N ASN A 60 -25.00 22.47 -14.38
CA ASN A 60 -24.64 21.44 -15.36
C ASN A 60 -24.71 20.03 -14.75
N ILE A 61 -24.30 19.87 -13.48
CA ILE A 61 -24.36 18.57 -12.78
C ILE A 61 -25.83 18.16 -12.56
N ILE A 62 -26.67 19.09 -12.07
CA ILE A 62 -28.09 18.81 -11.80
C ILE A 62 -28.84 18.45 -13.09
N ASP A 63 -28.56 19.16 -14.18
CA ASP A 63 -29.22 18.92 -15.46
C ASP A 63 -28.83 17.54 -16.03
N ALA A 64 -27.56 17.14 -15.96
CA ALA A 64 -27.10 15.81 -16.37
C ALA A 64 -27.75 14.66 -15.56
N ILE A 65 -27.91 14.86 -14.24
CA ILE A 65 -28.59 13.86 -13.38
C ILE A 65 -30.07 13.73 -13.77
N ARG A 66 -30.74 14.85 -14.05
CA ARG A 66 -32.15 14.83 -14.46
C ARG A 66 -32.34 14.13 -15.80
N GLU A 67 -31.44 14.35 -16.74
CA GLU A 67 -31.45 13.68 -18.05
C GLU A 67 -31.27 12.17 -17.90
N SER A 68 -30.29 11.72 -17.11
CA SER A 68 -30.05 10.29 -16.86
C SER A 68 -31.24 9.56 -16.22
N ARG A 69 -32.09 10.26 -15.45
CA ARG A 69 -33.28 9.68 -14.78
C ARG A 69 -34.55 9.69 -15.63
N LYS A 70 -34.51 10.28 -16.82
CA LYS A 70 -35.64 10.28 -17.78
C LYS A 70 -35.63 9.06 -18.70
N SER A 71 -34.54 8.29 -18.71
CA SER A 71 -34.45 6.95 -19.30
C SER A 71 -34.93 5.90 -18.31
#